data_AF-A0A1V3WD14-F1
#
_entry.id   AF-A0A1V3WD14-F1
#
_cell.length_a   1.000
_cell.length_b   1.000
_cell.length_c   1.000
_cell.angle_alpha   90.00
_cell.angle_beta   90.00
_cell.angle_gamma   90.00
#
_symmetry.space_group_name_H-M   'P 1'
#
loop_
_entity.id
_entity.type
_entity.pdbx_description
1 polymer ?
#
loop_
_entity_poly.entity_id
_entity_poly.type
_entity_poly.pdbx_seq_one_letter_code
_entity_poly.pdbx_strand_id
1 'polypeptide(L)'
;MRQGDRVGVLMETRPSALVAIAALSRLGAIVVLMRQDVDLAAQVRLGGATEIITDPTNLAAARQLPGQVLVLGGGESRDLHLPEDADVIDMEKIDPDAVQLPAWYRQNPGLARDLAFIAFSAVGGELVAKQITNYRWAVSAFGTASTAALDRRDTVYCLTPLHHESALLVSLGGAVVGGTRIALSRGLCADRFVAEVRRYGVTVVSYTWAMLRDVVDDPAFALNGNHPVRLFIGSGMPTGLWGASSTPSLRHMSSSSSPPPTGRRCWPTCPAPRSAARAARCPAPDGSNSVPTTPNTT
;
A
#
# COMPACT_ATOMS: atom_id res chain seq x y z
N MET A 1 6.93 -15.16 16.70
CA MET A 1 7.90 -14.96 15.58
C MET A 1 9.34 -15.38 15.92
N ARG A 2 9.90 -16.27 15.09
CA ARG A 2 11.29 -16.72 15.03
C ARG A 2 11.74 -16.85 13.56
N GLN A 3 13.02 -17.16 13.35
CA GLN A 3 13.54 -17.48 12.02
C GLN A 3 12.75 -18.63 11.38
N GLY A 4 12.32 -18.47 10.13
CA GLY A 4 11.56 -19.46 9.37
C GLY A 4 10.05 -19.41 9.59
N ASP A 5 9.56 -18.69 10.61
CA ASP A 5 8.13 -18.50 10.81
C ASP A 5 7.52 -17.74 9.64
N ARG A 6 6.27 -18.07 9.30
CA ARG A 6 5.54 -17.42 8.21
C ARG A 6 4.56 -16.43 8.80
N VAL A 7 4.76 -15.16 8.48
CA VAL A 7 3.98 -14.06 9.05
C VAL A 7 3.21 -13.36 7.94
N GLY A 8 1.89 -13.34 8.08
CA GLY A 8 0.98 -12.58 7.22
C GLY A 8 1.19 -11.09 7.38
N VAL A 9 1.33 -10.36 6.28
CA VAL A 9 1.33 -8.89 6.28
C VAL A 9 0.13 -8.45 5.45
N LEU A 10 -0.92 -8.04 6.16
CA LEU A 10 -2.16 -7.50 5.58
C LEU A 10 -2.23 -6.00 5.86
N MET A 11 -1.49 -5.23 5.07
CA MET A 11 -1.35 -3.78 5.24
C MET A 11 -1.46 -3.05 3.89
N GLU A 12 -2.03 -1.85 3.91
CA GLU A 12 -1.93 -0.88 2.84
C GLU A 12 -0.47 -0.43 2.65
N THR A 13 -0.19 0.14 1.47
CA THR A 13 1.09 0.80 1.22
C THR A 13 1.27 1.99 2.16
N ARG A 14 2.11 1.81 3.18
CA ARG A 14 2.44 2.81 4.21
C ARG A 14 3.84 2.58 4.77
N PRO A 15 4.46 3.59 5.41
CA PRO A 15 5.78 3.44 6.01
C PRO A 15 5.87 2.28 7.03
N SER A 16 4.85 2.09 7.88
CA SER A 16 4.89 0.98 8.84
C SER A 16 4.88 -0.41 8.18
N ALA A 17 4.30 -0.56 6.99
CA ALA A 17 4.35 -1.81 6.25
C ALA A 17 5.78 -2.10 5.78
N LEU A 18 6.53 -1.07 5.32
CA LEU A 18 7.96 -1.23 5.02
C LEU A 18 8.76 -1.62 6.26
N VAL A 19 8.50 -0.98 7.39
CA VAL A 19 9.19 -1.27 8.67
C VAL A 19 8.88 -2.69 9.12
N ALA A 20 7.63 -3.13 9.06
CA ALA A 20 7.23 -4.51 9.40
C ALA A 20 7.94 -5.53 8.50
N ILE A 21 7.93 -5.32 7.18
CA ILE A 21 8.60 -6.20 6.22
C ILE A 21 10.11 -6.26 6.49
N ALA A 22 10.75 -5.11 6.75
CA ALA A 22 12.17 -5.05 7.07
C ALA A 22 12.49 -5.73 8.41
N ALA A 23 11.65 -5.56 9.43
CA ALA A 23 11.81 -6.21 10.74
C ALA A 23 11.69 -7.73 10.62
N LEU A 24 10.70 -8.23 9.88
CA LEU A 24 10.53 -9.66 9.59
C LEU A 24 11.73 -10.23 8.84
N SER A 25 12.25 -9.52 7.83
CA SER A 25 13.49 -9.89 7.14
C SER A 25 14.68 -9.96 8.09
N ARG A 26 14.85 -8.98 9.00
CA ARG A 26 15.90 -8.96 10.02
C ARG A 26 15.79 -10.10 11.04
N LEU A 27 14.58 -10.56 11.32
CA LEU A 27 14.30 -11.74 12.16
C LEU A 27 14.54 -13.07 11.42
N GLY A 28 14.59 -13.04 10.08
CA GLY A 28 14.64 -14.24 9.24
C GLY A 28 13.28 -14.93 9.09
N ALA A 29 12.18 -14.22 9.34
CA ALA A 29 10.83 -14.70 9.08
C ALA A 29 10.48 -14.58 7.60
N ILE A 30 9.56 -15.41 7.14
CA ILE A 30 9.04 -15.43 5.76
C ILE A 30 7.78 -14.56 5.72
N VAL A 31 7.82 -13.53 4.89
CA VAL A 31 6.72 -12.57 4.78
C VAL A 31 5.67 -13.10 3.80
N VAL A 32 4.46 -13.35 4.28
CA VAL A 32 3.30 -13.71 3.44
C VAL A 32 2.56 -12.42 3.09
N LEU A 33 2.67 -11.99 1.83
CA LEU A 33 2.17 -10.70 1.35
C LEU A 33 0.68 -10.81 1.00
N MET A 34 -0.19 -10.34 1.91
CA MET A 34 -1.63 -10.51 1.80
C MET A 34 -2.31 -9.29 1.17
N ARG A 35 -3.41 -9.52 0.46
CA ARG A 35 -4.23 -8.47 -0.18
C ARG A 35 -5.73 -8.71 -0.01
N GLN A 36 -6.49 -7.65 0.23
CA GLN A 36 -7.92 -7.73 0.57
C GLN A 36 -8.84 -8.10 -0.59
N ASP A 37 -8.43 -7.87 -1.83
CA ASP A 37 -9.24 -8.09 -3.04
C ASP A 37 -9.24 -9.55 -3.50
N VAL A 38 -8.64 -10.44 -2.71
CA VAL A 38 -8.60 -11.88 -2.94
C VAL A 38 -8.93 -12.59 -1.62
N ASP A 39 -9.43 -13.81 -1.68
CA ASP A 39 -9.76 -14.63 -0.51
C ASP A 39 -8.59 -14.68 0.50
N LEU A 40 -8.77 -14.01 1.64
CA LEU A 40 -7.78 -13.91 2.70
C LEU A 40 -7.57 -15.24 3.43
N ALA A 41 -8.62 -16.04 3.62
CA ALA A 41 -8.52 -17.34 4.27
C ALA A 41 -7.74 -18.33 3.40
N ALA A 42 -7.95 -18.29 2.08
CA ALA A 42 -7.11 -19.04 1.13
C ALA A 42 -5.65 -18.57 1.16
N GLN A 43 -5.39 -17.26 1.25
CA GLN A 43 -4.02 -16.73 1.38
C GLN A 43 -3.34 -17.21 2.67
N VAL A 44 -4.03 -17.18 3.82
CA VAL A 44 -3.49 -17.71 5.08
C VAL A 44 -3.14 -19.19 4.95
N ARG A 45 -4.05 -20.00 4.38
CA ARG A 45 -3.86 -21.45 4.21
C ARG A 45 -2.71 -21.77 3.25
N LEU A 46 -2.67 -21.15 2.07
CA LEU A 46 -1.64 -21.38 1.04
C LEU A 46 -0.27 -20.81 1.46
N GLY A 47 -0.27 -19.65 2.12
CA GLY A 47 0.92 -19.04 2.67
C GLY A 47 1.45 -19.76 3.91
N GLY A 48 0.58 -20.42 4.67
CA GLY A 48 0.90 -21.06 5.95
C GLY A 48 1.18 -20.03 7.06
N ALA A 49 0.54 -18.86 7.01
CA ALA A 49 0.74 -17.82 8.00
C ALA A 49 0.10 -18.21 9.34
N THR A 50 0.82 -18.01 10.46
CA THR A 50 0.33 -18.32 11.81
C THR A 50 0.11 -17.08 12.68
N GLU A 51 0.72 -15.96 12.28
CA GLU A 51 0.57 -14.64 12.89
C GLU A 51 0.32 -13.63 11.76
N ILE A 52 -0.47 -12.59 12.01
CA ILE A 52 -0.86 -11.59 11.01
C ILE A 52 -0.56 -10.20 11.55
N ILE A 53 0.39 -9.52 10.91
CA ILE A 53 0.60 -8.08 11.08
C ILE A 53 -0.34 -7.33 10.15
N THR A 54 -1.11 -6.40 10.71
CA THR A 54 -2.10 -5.61 9.98
C THR A 54 -2.01 -4.14 10.35
N ASP A 55 -2.61 -3.28 9.53
CA ASP A 55 -2.82 -1.87 9.87
C ASP A 55 -4.26 -1.67 10.40
N PRO A 56 -4.58 -0.49 10.96
CA PRO A 56 -5.91 -0.23 11.52
C PRO A 56 -7.04 -0.35 10.49
N THR A 57 -6.79 -0.02 9.22
CA THR A 57 -7.79 -0.09 8.15
C THR A 57 -8.17 -1.54 7.86
N ASN A 58 -7.21 -2.45 7.96
CA ASN A 58 -7.36 -3.87 7.66
C ASN A 58 -7.73 -4.73 8.89
N LEU A 59 -7.70 -4.16 10.09
CA LEU A 59 -7.91 -4.86 11.36
C LEU A 59 -9.21 -5.67 11.40
N ALA A 60 -10.33 -5.09 10.95
CA ALA A 60 -11.63 -5.78 10.98
C ALA A 60 -11.61 -7.08 10.16
N ALA A 61 -10.91 -7.08 9.02
CA ALA A 61 -10.75 -8.27 8.18
C ALA A 61 -9.74 -9.25 8.79
N ALA A 62 -8.63 -8.76 9.34
CA ALA A 62 -7.61 -9.58 9.99
C ALA A 62 -8.17 -10.39 11.17
N ARG A 63 -9.08 -9.81 11.97
CA ARG A 63 -9.73 -10.48 13.11
C ARG A 63 -10.62 -11.67 12.73
N GLN A 64 -11.00 -11.79 11.46
CA GLN A 64 -11.79 -12.93 10.97
C GLN A 64 -10.91 -14.10 10.53
N LEU A 65 -9.59 -13.94 10.58
CA LEU A 65 -8.62 -14.93 10.15
C LEU A 65 -8.04 -15.68 11.35
N PRO A 66 -7.61 -16.94 11.17
CA PRO A 66 -6.96 -17.68 12.25
C PRO A 66 -5.56 -17.11 12.53
N GLY A 67 -5.15 -17.13 13.80
CA GLY A 67 -3.82 -16.72 14.26
C GLY A 67 -3.82 -15.42 15.06
N GLN A 68 -2.69 -15.11 15.70
CA GLN A 68 -2.53 -13.88 16.47
C GLN A 68 -2.52 -12.67 15.53
N VAL A 69 -3.36 -11.68 15.82
CA VAL A 69 -3.36 -10.39 15.11
C VAL A 69 -2.49 -9.39 15.85
N LEU A 70 -1.57 -8.77 15.12
CA LEU A 70 -0.70 -7.69 15.58
C LEU A 70 -0.99 -6.44 14.76
N VAL A 71 -1.34 -5.33 15.39
CA VAL A 71 -1.68 -4.09 14.69
C VAL A 71 -0.53 -3.11 14.77
N LEU A 72 -0.06 -2.66 13.60
CA LEU A 72 1.00 -1.68 13.48
C LEU A 72 0.62 -0.58 12.50
N GLY A 73 0.86 0.67 12.90
CA GLY A 73 0.62 1.84 12.09
C GLY A 73 -0.58 2.65 12.54
N GLY A 74 -0.52 3.95 12.31
CA GLY A 74 -1.58 4.92 12.63
C GLY A 74 -1.14 5.94 13.69
N GLY A 75 0.08 5.80 14.20
CA GLY A 75 0.73 6.76 15.09
C GLY A 75 0.35 6.58 16.55
N GLU A 76 1.13 7.19 17.44
CA GLU A 76 1.02 7.06 18.90
C GLU A 76 -0.31 7.59 19.46
N SER A 77 -0.99 8.50 18.74
CA SER A 77 -2.21 9.16 19.22
C SER A 77 -3.51 8.47 18.80
N ARG A 78 -3.46 7.26 18.21
CA ARG A 78 -4.67 6.54 17.82
C ARG A 78 -5.21 5.68 18.96
N ASP A 79 -6.52 5.59 19.03
CA ASP A 79 -7.20 4.56 19.83
C ASP A 79 -7.93 3.58 18.90
N LEU A 80 -7.58 2.30 19.00
CA LEU A 80 -8.26 1.25 18.26
C LEU A 80 -9.64 0.92 18.81
N HIS A 81 -10.00 1.40 20.00
CA HIS A 81 -11.24 1.05 20.70
C HIS A 81 -11.46 -0.47 20.72
N LEU A 82 -10.38 -1.21 21.00
CA LEU A 82 -10.45 -2.65 21.12
C LEU A 82 -11.21 -3.03 22.40
N PRO A 83 -12.13 -4.01 22.33
CA PRO A 83 -12.61 -4.69 23.52
C PRO A 83 -11.45 -5.19 24.39
N GLU A 84 -11.60 -5.18 25.72
CA GLU A 84 -10.56 -5.65 26.64
C GLU A 84 -10.17 -7.12 26.42
N ASP A 85 -11.07 -7.92 25.86
CA ASP A 85 -10.91 -9.33 25.52
C ASP A 85 -10.52 -9.58 24.05
N ALA A 86 -10.20 -8.52 23.29
CA ALA A 86 -9.75 -8.69 21.93
C ALA A 86 -8.40 -9.40 21.90
N ASP A 87 -8.33 -10.55 21.22
CA ASP A 87 -7.09 -11.26 20.92
C ASP A 87 -6.27 -10.54 19.84
N VAL A 88 -5.86 -9.31 20.16
CA VAL A 88 -5.20 -8.36 19.27
C VAL A 88 -4.12 -7.62 20.05
N ILE A 89 -2.89 -7.68 19.55
CA ILE A 89 -1.75 -6.97 20.14
C ILE A 89 -1.57 -5.65 19.39
N ASP A 90 -1.76 -4.52 20.07
CA ASP A 90 -1.47 -3.19 19.52
C ASP A 90 0.03 -2.88 19.66
N MET A 91 0.77 -2.99 18.56
CA MET A 91 2.23 -2.84 18.57
C MET A 91 2.68 -1.39 18.81
N GLU A 92 1.81 -0.39 18.63
CA GLU A 92 2.15 1.02 18.93
C GLU A 92 2.23 1.29 20.44
N LYS A 93 1.69 0.39 21.28
CA LYS A 93 1.76 0.48 22.74
C LYS A 93 3.00 -0.21 23.33
N ILE A 94 3.79 -0.87 22.49
CA ILE A 94 5.04 -1.51 22.91
C ILE A 94 6.10 -0.42 23.00
N ASP A 95 6.66 -0.22 24.20
CA ASP A 95 7.86 0.58 24.38
C ASP A 95 9.09 -0.21 23.87
N PRO A 96 9.71 0.18 22.74
CA PRO A 96 10.83 -0.56 22.17
C PRO A 96 12.07 -0.53 23.06
N ASP A 97 12.25 0.51 23.88
CA ASP A 97 13.41 0.68 24.76
C ASP A 97 13.32 -0.23 25.99
N ALA A 98 12.11 -0.64 26.37
CA ALA A 98 11.86 -1.60 27.44
C ALA A 98 11.94 -3.07 26.97
N VAL A 99 12.02 -3.35 25.66
CA VAL A 99 12.05 -4.72 25.14
C VAL A 99 13.44 -5.34 25.33
N GLN A 100 13.50 -6.39 26.15
CA GLN A 100 14.68 -7.26 26.20
C GLN A 100 14.66 -8.24 25.04
N LEU A 101 15.67 -8.16 24.16
CA LEU A 101 15.81 -9.09 23.05
C LEU A 101 16.07 -10.51 23.58
N PRO A 102 15.34 -11.52 23.08
CA PRO A 102 15.50 -12.88 23.57
C PRO A 102 16.85 -13.47 23.13
N ALA A 103 17.42 -14.37 23.94
CA ALA A 103 18.75 -14.94 23.70
C ALA A 103 18.91 -15.67 22.35
N TRP A 104 17.81 -16.16 21.78
CA TRP A 104 17.82 -16.81 20.46
C TRP A 104 17.87 -15.81 19.29
N TYR A 105 17.62 -14.52 19.53
CA TYR A 105 17.59 -13.52 18.49
C TYR A 105 18.97 -13.32 17.87
N ARG A 106 19.04 -13.51 16.56
CA ARG A 106 20.20 -13.17 15.74
C ARG A 106 19.74 -12.25 14.63
N GLN A 107 20.40 -11.11 14.49
CA GLN A 107 20.11 -10.18 13.41
C GLN A 107 20.52 -10.76 12.05
N ASN A 108 19.64 -10.63 11.05
CA ASN A 108 19.84 -11.01 9.66
C ASN A 108 20.35 -12.46 9.49
N PRO A 109 19.63 -13.48 10.01
CA PRO A 109 20.11 -14.85 9.96
C PRO A 109 19.84 -15.55 8.61
N GLY A 110 19.09 -14.91 7.72
CA GLY A 110 18.63 -15.49 6.46
C GLY A 110 19.74 -15.69 5.44
N LEU A 111 19.69 -16.83 4.75
CA LEU A 111 20.59 -17.19 3.66
C LEU A 111 19.93 -16.93 2.31
N ALA A 112 20.74 -16.84 1.25
CA ALA A 112 20.28 -16.61 -0.11
C ALA A 112 19.23 -17.64 -0.57
N ARG A 113 19.37 -18.91 -0.16
CA ARG A 113 18.43 -19.99 -0.50
C ARG A 113 17.09 -19.91 0.25
N ASP A 114 17.02 -19.15 1.34
CA ASP A 114 15.86 -19.15 2.22
C ASP A 114 14.70 -18.33 1.65
N LEU A 115 13.50 -18.72 2.08
CA LEU A 115 12.24 -17.96 2.12
C LEU A 115 12.44 -16.47 2.42
N ALA A 116 12.16 -15.55 1.50
CA ALA A 116 11.98 -14.12 1.82
C ALA A 116 10.50 -13.75 1.84
N PHE A 117 9.80 -14.06 0.73
CA PHE A 117 8.41 -13.68 0.53
C PHE A 117 7.58 -14.84 -0.03
N ILE A 118 6.29 -14.82 0.31
CA ILE A 118 5.25 -15.54 -0.40
C ILE A 118 4.25 -14.50 -0.92
N ALA A 119 4.11 -14.42 -2.24
CA ALA A 119 3.17 -13.53 -2.92
C ALA A 119 2.04 -14.35 -3.57
N PHE A 120 0.93 -13.71 -3.91
CA PHE A 120 -0.21 -14.40 -4.52
C PHE A 120 -0.55 -13.84 -5.89
N SER A 121 -0.90 -14.73 -6.82
CA SER A 121 -1.41 -14.39 -8.15
C SER A 121 -2.51 -15.34 -8.57
N ALA A 122 -3.44 -14.89 -9.41
CA ALA A 122 -4.44 -15.75 -10.03
C ALA A 122 -3.90 -16.32 -11.35
N VAL A 123 -3.95 -17.64 -11.52
CA VAL A 123 -3.62 -18.35 -12.77
C VAL A 123 -4.81 -19.23 -13.13
N GLY A 124 -5.44 -18.97 -14.28
CA GLY A 124 -6.62 -19.74 -14.69
C GLY A 124 -7.82 -19.63 -13.74
N GLY A 125 -7.90 -18.57 -12.92
CA GLY A 125 -8.91 -18.39 -11.89
C GLY A 125 -8.55 -18.99 -10.53
N GLU A 126 -7.44 -19.74 -10.43
CA GLU A 126 -6.97 -20.31 -9.17
C GLU A 126 -5.92 -19.42 -8.50
N LEU A 127 -6.00 -19.32 -7.18
CA LEU A 127 -5.03 -18.59 -6.38
C LEU A 127 -3.76 -19.42 -6.17
N VAL A 128 -2.63 -18.89 -6.62
CA VAL A 128 -1.32 -19.55 -6.52
C VAL A 128 -0.39 -18.75 -5.61
N ALA A 129 0.25 -19.44 -4.67
CA ALA A 129 1.30 -18.90 -3.80
C ALA A 129 2.66 -19.01 -4.49
N LYS A 130 3.27 -17.87 -4.81
CA LYS A 130 4.60 -17.74 -5.40
C LYS A 130 5.64 -17.53 -4.30
N GLN A 131 6.61 -18.43 -4.26
CA GLN A 131 7.72 -18.34 -3.32
C GLN A 131 8.88 -17.54 -3.92
N ILE A 132 9.41 -16.59 -3.14
CA ILE A 132 10.52 -15.73 -3.53
C ILE A 132 11.61 -15.86 -2.48
N THR A 133 12.79 -16.30 -2.92
CA THR A 133 13.97 -16.43 -2.05
C THR A 133 14.68 -15.10 -1.83
N ASN A 134 15.49 -15.03 -0.77
CA ASN A 134 16.39 -13.90 -0.53
C ASN A 134 17.33 -13.67 -1.74
N TYR A 135 17.80 -14.74 -2.38
CA TYR A 135 18.60 -14.66 -3.60
C TYR A 135 17.86 -13.94 -4.73
N ARG A 136 16.61 -14.34 -5.02
CA ARG A 136 15.80 -13.72 -6.08
C ARG A 136 15.53 -12.24 -5.80
N TRP A 137 15.23 -11.91 -4.54
CA TRP A 137 15.07 -10.53 -4.13
C TRP A 137 16.36 -9.73 -4.32
N ALA A 138 17.50 -10.24 -3.84
CA ALA A 138 18.79 -9.57 -3.94
C ALA A 138 19.20 -9.34 -5.41
N VAL A 139 19.12 -10.37 -6.25
CA VAL A 139 19.45 -10.25 -7.69
C VAL A 139 18.57 -9.20 -8.37
N SER A 140 17.26 -9.18 -8.08
CA SER A 140 16.37 -8.17 -8.62
C SER A 140 16.71 -6.76 -8.13
N ALA A 141 17.00 -6.61 -6.83
CA ALA A 141 17.34 -5.34 -6.21
C ALA A 141 18.64 -4.76 -6.76
N PHE A 142 19.72 -5.55 -6.79
CA PHE A 142 21.02 -5.15 -7.36
C PHE A 142 20.93 -4.90 -8.87
N GLY A 143 20.20 -5.75 -9.60
CA GLY A 143 19.98 -5.58 -11.03
C GLY A 143 19.23 -4.28 -11.35
N THR A 144 18.18 -3.97 -10.59
CA THR A 144 17.43 -2.72 -10.71
C THR A 144 18.31 -1.51 -10.42
N ALA A 145 19.00 -1.50 -9.27
CA ALA A 145 19.85 -0.38 -8.88
C ALA A 145 20.97 -0.12 -9.89
N SER A 146 21.61 -1.18 -10.40
CA SER A 146 22.69 -1.06 -11.37
C SER A 146 22.18 -0.59 -12.74
N THR A 147 21.11 -1.20 -13.25
CA THR A 147 20.55 -0.89 -14.59
C THR A 147 19.97 0.52 -14.64
N ALA A 148 19.30 0.95 -13.57
CA ALA A 148 18.76 2.30 -13.46
C ALA A 148 19.81 3.34 -13.01
N ALA A 149 21.04 2.91 -12.72
CA ALA A 149 22.11 3.74 -12.15
C ALA A 149 21.61 4.57 -10.95
N LEU A 150 20.95 3.90 -9.99
CA LEU A 150 20.36 4.54 -8.83
C LEU A 150 21.44 5.06 -7.87
N ASP A 151 21.28 6.29 -7.40
CA ASP A 151 22.13 6.87 -6.36
C ASP A 151 21.32 7.64 -5.29
N ARG A 152 22.01 8.17 -4.29
CA ARG A 152 21.40 8.90 -3.16
C ARG A 152 20.65 10.18 -3.56
N ARG A 153 20.83 10.69 -4.77
CA ARG A 153 20.11 11.87 -5.28
C ARG A 153 18.75 11.49 -5.84
N ASP A 154 18.56 10.21 -6.18
CA ASP A 154 17.30 9.73 -6.75
C ASP A 154 16.16 9.64 -5.73
N THR A 155 14.95 9.75 -6.26
CA THR A 155 13.69 9.42 -5.59
C THR A 155 12.93 8.45 -6.46
N VAL A 156 12.83 7.20 -6.02
CA VAL A 156 12.07 6.14 -6.70
C VAL A 156 10.60 6.25 -6.31
N TYR A 157 9.71 6.39 -7.29
CA TYR A 157 8.27 6.42 -7.07
C TYR A 157 7.67 5.02 -7.25
N CYS A 158 7.18 4.44 -6.15
CA CYS A 158 6.52 3.14 -6.11
C CYS A 158 5.00 3.32 -6.23
N LEU A 159 4.47 3.12 -7.44
CA LEU A 159 3.03 3.16 -7.72
C LEU A 159 2.30 1.87 -7.32
N THR A 160 3.03 0.76 -7.36
CA THR A 160 2.52 -0.57 -7.06
C THR A 160 2.27 -0.77 -5.57
N PRO A 161 1.15 -1.42 -5.17
CA PRO A 161 0.92 -1.82 -3.79
C PRO A 161 2.05 -2.70 -3.24
N LEU A 162 2.39 -2.58 -1.94
CA LEU A 162 3.50 -3.33 -1.34
C LEU A 162 3.32 -4.85 -1.32
N HIS A 163 2.07 -5.35 -1.40
CA HIS A 163 1.81 -6.78 -1.52
C HIS A 163 2.15 -7.33 -2.92
N HIS A 164 2.37 -6.45 -3.91
CA HIS A 164 2.75 -6.86 -5.26
C HIS A 164 4.27 -7.11 -5.32
N GLU A 165 4.67 -8.23 -5.91
CA GLU A 165 6.07 -8.66 -5.98
C GLU A 165 7.01 -7.60 -6.59
N SER A 166 6.59 -6.89 -7.64
CA SER A 166 7.41 -5.82 -8.23
C SER A 166 7.67 -4.64 -7.28
N ALA A 167 6.77 -4.34 -6.34
CA ALA A 167 6.96 -3.25 -5.39
C ALA A 167 8.18 -3.52 -4.49
N LEU A 168 8.33 -4.77 -4.05
CA LEU A 168 9.41 -5.19 -3.16
C LEU A 168 10.70 -5.51 -3.92
N LEU A 169 10.59 -6.18 -5.07
CA LEU A 169 11.74 -6.68 -5.83
C LEU A 169 12.40 -5.60 -6.68
N VAL A 170 11.63 -4.64 -7.19
CA VAL A 170 12.13 -3.60 -8.11
C VAL A 170 12.19 -2.27 -7.38
N SER A 171 11.03 -1.71 -6.97
CA SER A 171 10.98 -0.35 -6.42
C SER A 171 11.73 -0.24 -5.09
N LEU A 172 11.31 -1.01 -4.08
CA LEU A 172 11.91 -1.00 -2.75
C LEU A 172 13.31 -1.61 -2.78
N GLY A 173 13.48 -2.77 -3.40
CA GLY A 173 14.78 -3.42 -3.52
C GLY A 173 15.84 -2.52 -4.16
N GLY A 174 15.51 -1.94 -5.32
CA GLY A 174 16.38 -0.98 -6.00
C GLY A 174 16.66 0.26 -5.16
N ALA A 175 15.65 0.84 -4.51
CA ALA A 175 15.82 2.00 -3.64
C ALA A 175 16.75 1.71 -2.45
N VAL A 176 16.58 0.56 -1.80
CA VAL A 176 17.43 0.13 -0.66
C VAL A 176 18.87 -0.07 -1.11
N VAL A 177 19.11 -0.78 -2.21
CA VAL A 177 20.46 -1.03 -2.72
C VAL A 177 21.12 0.26 -3.23
N GLY A 178 20.39 1.10 -3.96
CA GLY A 178 20.88 2.39 -4.46
C GLY A 178 21.03 3.47 -3.39
N GLY A 179 20.52 3.23 -2.17
CA GLY A 179 20.48 4.23 -1.10
C GLY A 179 19.63 5.45 -1.46
N THR A 180 18.59 5.25 -2.27
CA THR A 180 17.74 6.33 -2.78
C THR A 180 16.64 6.70 -1.79
N ARG A 181 15.97 7.83 -2.02
CA ARG A 181 14.66 8.09 -1.41
C ARG A 181 13.60 7.21 -2.11
N ILE A 182 12.54 6.87 -1.38
CA ILE A 182 11.37 6.20 -1.97
C ILE A 182 10.10 7.00 -1.66
N ALA A 183 9.33 7.29 -2.70
CA ALA A 183 7.98 7.83 -2.59
C ALA A 183 6.99 6.68 -2.76
N LEU A 184 6.07 6.53 -1.82
CA LEU A 184 5.07 5.47 -1.85
C LEU A 184 3.71 6.03 -2.25
N SER A 185 3.05 5.40 -3.22
CA SER A 185 1.66 5.72 -3.55
C SER A 185 0.70 4.68 -2.99
N ARG A 186 -0.48 5.14 -2.55
CA ARG A 186 -1.63 4.25 -2.26
C ARG A 186 -2.43 4.03 -3.53
N GLY A 187 -1.77 3.46 -4.53
CA GLY A 187 -2.33 3.26 -5.87
C GLY A 187 -2.20 4.47 -6.79
N LEU A 188 -2.39 4.22 -8.08
CA LEU A 188 -2.25 5.24 -9.10
C LEU A 188 -3.49 6.14 -9.15
N CYS A 189 -3.29 7.45 -9.11
CA CYS A 189 -4.32 8.40 -9.53
C CYS A 189 -3.75 9.34 -10.59
N ALA A 190 -4.27 9.26 -11.81
CA ALA A 190 -3.72 9.95 -12.97
C ALA A 190 -3.70 11.48 -12.74
N ASP A 191 -4.82 12.03 -12.23
CA ASP A 191 -4.96 13.45 -11.86
C ASP A 191 -3.89 13.96 -10.88
N ARG A 192 -3.37 13.09 -10.00
CA ARG A 192 -2.38 13.48 -8.97
C ARG A 192 -0.94 13.19 -9.39
N PHE A 193 -0.75 12.35 -10.40
CA PHE A 193 0.56 11.82 -10.75
C PHE A 193 1.61 12.92 -10.97
N VAL A 194 1.30 13.90 -11.83
CA VAL A 194 2.22 15.00 -12.13
C VAL A 194 2.50 15.86 -10.90
N ALA A 195 1.48 16.12 -10.08
CA ALA A 195 1.63 16.90 -8.85
C ALA A 195 2.52 16.18 -7.82
N GLU A 196 2.35 14.86 -7.67
CA GLU A 196 3.16 14.03 -6.77
C GLU A 196 4.60 13.91 -7.26
N VAL A 197 4.81 13.74 -8.58
CA VAL A 197 6.15 13.74 -9.20
C VAL A 197 6.91 15.01 -8.85
N ARG A 198 6.27 16.18 -8.99
CA ARG A 198 6.88 17.48 -8.67
C ARG A 198 7.07 17.65 -7.17
N ARG A 199 6.05 17.35 -6.37
CA ARG A 199 6.07 17.51 -4.90
C ARG A 199 7.16 16.70 -4.23
N TYR A 200 7.36 15.45 -4.65
CA TYR A 200 8.32 14.53 -4.04
C TYR A 200 9.69 14.56 -4.74
N GLY A 201 9.83 15.31 -5.84
CA GLY A 201 11.06 15.35 -6.63
C GLY A 201 11.41 13.97 -7.19
N VAL A 202 10.43 13.30 -7.80
CA VAL A 202 10.58 11.94 -8.35
C VAL A 202 11.53 11.97 -9.53
N THR A 203 12.59 11.16 -9.48
CA THR A 203 13.54 11.00 -10.58
C THR A 203 13.33 9.70 -11.34
N VAL A 204 12.84 8.65 -10.67
CA VAL A 204 12.61 7.33 -11.27
C VAL A 204 11.20 6.87 -10.96
N VAL A 205 10.42 6.54 -11.98
CA VAL A 205 9.05 6.04 -11.82
C VAL A 205 9.03 4.53 -12.04
N SER A 206 8.60 3.78 -11.02
CA SER A 206 8.37 2.34 -11.15
C SER A 206 6.92 2.05 -11.50
N TYR A 207 6.67 1.32 -12.59
CA TYR A 207 5.34 1.08 -13.13
C TYR A 207 5.09 -0.38 -13.54
N THR A 208 3.81 -0.75 -13.62
CA THR A 208 3.35 -1.91 -14.40
C THR A 208 2.64 -1.40 -15.65
N TRP A 209 2.63 -2.20 -16.72
CA TRP A 209 2.04 -1.78 -18.00
C TRP A 209 0.61 -1.22 -17.86
N ALA A 210 -0.23 -1.88 -17.05
CA ALA A 210 -1.61 -1.44 -16.82
C ALA A 210 -1.68 -0.03 -16.19
N MET A 211 -0.77 0.30 -15.27
CA MET A 211 -0.73 1.60 -14.62
C MET A 211 -0.31 2.71 -15.59
N LEU A 212 0.74 2.48 -16.37
CA LEU A 212 1.29 3.55 -17.22
C LEU A 212 0.37 3.88 -18.39
N ARG A 213 -0.42 2.92 -18.87
CA ARG A 213 -1.47 3.17 -19.87
C ARG A 213 -2.45 4.23 -19.40
N ASP A 214 -3.02 4.08 -18.20
CA ASP A 214 -4.02 5.00 -17.69
C ASP A 214 -3.48 6.41 -17.43
N VAL A 215 -2.19 6.53 -17.11
CA VAL A 215 -1.52 7.83 -16.99
C VAL A 215 -1.35 8.48 -18.36
N VAL A 216 -0.85 7.73 -19.35
CA VAL A 216 -0.56 8.28 -20.68
C VAL A 216 -1.83 8.58 -21.47
N ASP A 217 -2.90 7.81 -21.26
CA ASP A 217 -4.19 8.00 -21.91
C ASP A 217 -5.02 9.12 -21.24
N ASP A 218 -4.60 9.63 -20.09
CA ASP A 218 -5.27 10.75 -19.44
C ASP A 218 -5.02 12.05 -20.25
N PRO A 219 -6.06 12.71 -20.79
CA PRO A 219 -5.88 13.96 -21.54
C PRO A 219 -5.32 15.11 -20.68
N ALA A 220 -5.43 15.03 -19.35
CA ALA A 220 -4.82 15.98 -18.43
C ALA A 220 -3.34 15.68 -18.14
N PHE A 221 -2.83 14.52 -18.58
CA PHE A 221 -1.44 14.15 -18.40
C PHE A 221 -0.55 14.97 -19.33
N ALA A 222 0.14 15.94 -18.73
CA ALA A 222 1.15 16.72 -19.38
C ALA A 222 2.37 16.83 -18.45
N LEU A 223 3.38 15.99 -18.70
CA LEU A 223 4.71 16.14 -18.10
C LEU A 223 5.52 17.20 -18.87
N ASN A 224 4.95 18.39 -19.00
CA ASN A 224 5.56 19.53 -19.68
C ASN A 224 6.42 20.36 -18.72
N GLY A 225 7.48 20.98 -19.24
CA GLY A 225 8.39 21.84 -18.49
C GLY A 225 9.49 21.08 -17.73
N ASN A 226 10.15 21.75 -16.79
CA ASN A 226 11.24 21.14 -16.03
C ASN A 226 10.67 20.14 -15.01
N HIS A 227 10.95 18.85 -15.19
CA HIS A 227 10.63 17.79 -14.24
C HIS A 227 11.88 16.96 -13.92
N PRO A 228 12.01 16.44 -12.68
CA PRO A 228 13.19 15.67 -12.29
C PRO A 228 13.21 14.24 -12.83
N VAL A 229 12.10 13.74 -13.40
CA VAL A 229 12.00 12.37 -13.92
C VAL A 229 13.00 12.16 -15.05
N ARG A 230 13.91 11.21 -14.85
CA ARG A 230 14.92 10.79 -15.83
C ARG A 230 14.67 9.39 -16.39
N LEU A 231 13.86 8.56 -15.70
CA LEU A 231 13.69 7.16 -16.05
C LEU A 231 12.34 6.61 -15.60
N PHE A 232 11.74 5.79 -16.46
CA PHE A 232 10.64 4.88 -16.13
C PHE A 232 11.18 3.45 -16.13
N ILE A 233 10.95 2.71 -15.05
CA ILE A 233 11.34 1.30 -14.91
C ILE A 233 10.10 0.45 -14.68
N GLY A 234 9.98 -0.70 -15.35
CA GLY A 234 8.78 -1.51 -15.23
C GLY A 234 8.71 -2.65 -16.22
N SER A 235 7.57 -3.34 -16.24
CA SER A 235 7.28 -4.33 -17.27
C SER A 235 7.16 -3.65 -18.64
N GLY A 236 7.73 -4.29 -19.66
CA GLY A 236 7.86 -3.76 -21.02
C GLY A 236 6.59 -3.09 -21.53
N MET A 237 6.79 -1.94 -22.16
CA MET A 237 5.75 -1.05 -22.67
C MET A 237 5.54 -1.38 -24.17
N PRO A 238 4.38 -1.93 -24.61
CA PRO A 238 4.08 -2.11 -26.02
C PRO A 238 4.37 -0.86 -26.86
N THR A 239 4.87 -1.12 -28.07
CA THR A 239 5.49 -0.15 -28.98
C THR A 239 4.62 1.09 -29.26
N GLY A 240 3.29 0.96 -29.25
CA GLY A 240 2.36 2.08 -29.48
C GLY A 240 2.34 3.15 -28.37
N LEU A 241 2.74 2.82 -27.15
CA LEU A 241 2.72 3.76 -26.02
C LEU A 241 4.04 4.57 -25.89
N TRP A 242 5.14 4.05 -26.43
CA TRP A 242 6.42 4.77 -26.48
C TRP A 242 6.31 6.07 -27.28
N GLY A 243 5.69 6.03 -28.46
CA GLY A 243 5.55 7.20 -29.34
C GLY A 243 4.74 8.34 -28.73
N ALA A 244 3.80 8.06 -27.82
CA ALA A 244 3.04 9.08 -27.11
C ALA A 244 3.88 9.81 -26.04
N SER A 245 4.82 9.10 -25.40
CA SER A 245 5.69 9.65 -24.34
C SER A 245 6.89 10.46 -24.85
N SER A 246 7.30 10.28 -26.11
CA SER A 246 8.53 10.84 -26.67
C SER A 246 8.33 11.93 -27.74
N THR A 247 7.10 12.33 -28.05
CA THR A 247 6.83 13.30 -29.12
C THR A 247 6.52 14.70 -28.57
N PRO A 248 7.38 15.71 -28.75
CA PRO A 248 7.02 17.09 -28.51
C PRO A 248 6.22 17.63 -29.70
N SER A 249 4.93 17.89 -29.47
CA SER A 249 4.02 18.65 -30.34
C SER A 249 3.72 18.04 -31.72
N LEU A 250 2.46 17.65 -31.93
CA LEU A 250 1.65 18.01 -33.11
C LEU A 250 0.28 17.32 -33.05
N ARG A 251 -0.73 18.02 -32.50
CA ARG A 251 -2.12 17.92 -32.98
C ARG A 251 -2.79 19.28 -32.84
N HIS A 252 -2.65 20.11 -33.88
CA HIS A 252 -3.77 20.94 -34.29
C HIS A 252 -4.76 20.02 -35.01
N MET A 253 -5.94 19.78 -34.42
CA MET A 253 -7.18 19.65 -35.18
C MET A 253 -8.42 19.71 -34.29
N SER A 254 -9.23 20.73 -34.62
CA SER A 254 -10.68 20.87 -34.46
C SER A 254 -11.30 20.74 -33.05
N SER A 255 -11.79 21.88 -32.60
CA SER A 255 -12.82 22.06 -31.58
C SER A 255 -14.03 21.12 -31.75
N SER A 256 -14.29 20.31 -30.75
CA SER A 256 -15.65 19.97 -30.32
C SER A 256 -15.68 19.93 -28.79
N SER A 257 -16.41 20.88 -28.22
CA SER A 257 -16.61 21.02 -26.78
C SER A 257 -17.53 19.91 -26.28
N SER A 258 -16.96 18.91 -25.63
CA SER A 258 -17.67 18.04 -24.69
C SER A 258 -17.13 18.32 -23.28
N PRO A 259 -17.98 18.47 -22.26
CA PRO A 259 -17.51 18.71 -20.90
C PRO A 259 -16.71 17.49 -20.42
N PRO A 260 -15.65 17.69 -19.61
CA PRO A 260 -14.87 16.58 -19.09
C PRO A 260 -15.76 15.66 -18.24
N PRO A 261 -15.62 14.33 -18.33
CA PRO A 261 -16.34 13.43 -17.44
C PRO A 261 -15.86 13.70 -16.01
N THR A 262 -16.80 14.07 -15.14
CA THR A 262 -16.59 14.39 -13.72
C THR A 262 -16.36 13.15 -12.85
N GLY A 263 -15.56 12.20 -13.32
CA GLY A 263 -15.19 10.98 -12.61
C GLY A 263 -13.69 10.94 -12.35
N ARG A 264 -13.28 11.03 -11.07
CA ARG A 264 -11.87 10.91 -10.65
C ARG A 264 -11.32 9.55 -11.12
N ARG A 265 -10.31 9.54 -11.99
CA ARG A 265 -9.66 8.31 -12.47
C ARG A 265 -8.55 7.90 -11.51
N CYS A 266 -8.93 7.45 -10.32
CA CYS A 266 -8.01 6.79 -9.41
C CYS A 266 -8.23 5.28 -9.48
N TRP A 267 -7.15 4.50 -9.58
CA TRP A 267 -7.20 3.07 -9.31
C TRP A 267 -7.73 2.86 -7.89
N PRO A 268 -8.76 2.02 -7.70
CA PRO A 268 -9.26 1.76 -6.36
C PRO A 268 -8.19 1.02 -5.57
N THR A 269 -7.76 1.62 -4.45
CA THR A 269 -7.37 0.85 -3.27
C THR A 269 -8.58 0.79 -2.36
N CYS A 270 -9.47 -0.18 -2.57
CA CYS A 270 -10.70 -0.40 -1.79
C CYS A 270 -11.67 0.81 -1.74
N PRO A 271 -13.01 0.61 -1.70
CA PRO A 271 -13.91 1.71 -1.39
C PRO A 271 -13.75 2.12 0.07
N ALA A 272 -13.67 3.43 0.33
CA ALA A 272 -13.83 3.97 1.69
C ALA A 272 -15.09 3.38 2.34
N PRO A 273 -15.10 3.13 3.67
CA PRO A 273 -16.25 2.50 4.32
C PRO A 273 -17.49 3.37 4.10
N ARG A 274 -18.45 2.82 3.34
CA ARG A 274 -19.82 3.33 3.36
C ARG A 274 -20.37 3.02 4.75
N SER A 275 -20.36 4.01 5.63
CA SER A 275 -21.14 3.97 6.86
C SER A 275 -22.62 3.82 6.49
N ALA A 276 -23.14 2.61 6.61
CA ALA A 276 -24.56 2.37 6.66
C ALA A 276 -25.06 2.80 8.04
N ALA A 277 -25.67 3.98 8.11
CA ALA A 277 -26.66 4.29 9.13
C ALA A 277 -27.69 5.21 8.48
N ARG A 278 -28.78 4.61 7.99
CA ARG A 278 -29.98 5.33 7.56
C ARG A 278 -30.98 5.29 8.70
N ALA A 279 -31.64 6.43 8.90
CA ALA A 279 -32.88 6.66 9.63
C ALA A 279 -32.81 6.86 11.15
N ALA A 280 -32.63 8.12 11.55
CA ALA A 280 -33.47 8.69 12.60
C ALA A 280 -34.34 9.76 11.93
N ARG A 281 -35.67 9.55 11.99
CA ARG A 281 -36.70 10.47 11.50
C ARG A 281 -36.70 11.70 12.42
N CYS A 282 -36.64 12.90 11.86
CA CYS A 282 -37.05 14.11 12.57
C CYS A 282 -38.58 14.08 12.76
N PRO A 283 -39.12 14.29 13.97
CA PRO A 283 -40.52 14.63 14.14
C PRO A 283 -40.75 16.11 13.81
N ALA A 284 -41.91 16.39 13.20
CA ALA A 284 -42.42 17.75 12.96
C ALA A 284 -42.76 18.45 14.30
N PRO A 285 -42.70 19.79 14.38
CA PRO A 285 -43.13 20.52 15.56
C PRO A 285 -44.64 20.78 15.49
N ASP A 286 -45.41 20.09 16.33
CA ASP A 286 -46.78 20.46 16.72
C ASP A 286 -46.81 20.74 18.23
N GLY A 287 -47.45 21.82 18.64
CA GLY A 287 -47.77 22.15 20.04
C GLY A 287 -47.24 23.51 20.47
N SER A 288 -47.99 24.60 20.29
CA SER A 288 -48.98 25.13 21.26
C SER A 288 -48.36 25.54 22.61
N ASN A 289 -47.93 26.80 22.70
CA ASN A 289 -47.71 27.48 23.97
C ASN A 289 -49.06 27.95 24.53
N SER A 290 -49.57 27.24 25.53
CA SER A 290 -50.61 27.74 26.43
C SER A 290 -50.06 27.84 27.85
N VAL A 291 -50.03 29.07 28.33
CA VAL A 291 -49.63 29.53 29.68
C VAL A 291 -50.54 28.91 30.75
N PRO A 292 -50.00 28.51 31.92
CA PRO A 292 -50.80 28.38 33.13
C PRO A 292 -50.48 29.51 34.12
N THR A 293 -51.52 30.27 34.42
CA THR A 293 -51.69 31.16 35.57
C THR A 293 -51.54 30.42 36.90
N THR A 294 -50.83 31.03 37.85
CA THR A 294 -50.88 30.71 39.28
C THR A 294 -52.26 31.05 39.87
N PRO A 295 -52.64 30.40 41.00
CA PRO A 295 -52.65 31.18 42.24
C PRO A 295 -52.25 30.42 43.52
N ASN A 296 -51.41 31.10 44.31
CA ASN A 296 -51.53 31.45 45.74
C ASN A 296 -52.03 30.47 46.82
N THR A 297 -51.22 30.40 47.90
CA THR A 297 -51.54 30.28 49.36
C THR A 297 -52.42 29.09 49.79
N THR A 298 -52.01 28.25 50.75
CA THR A 298 -51.60 28.53 52.14
C THR A 298 -50.91 27.29 52.71
#